data_AF-A0A849TRU6-F1
#
_entry.id   AF-A0A849TRU6-F1
#
_cell.length_a   1.000
_cell.length_b   1.000
_cell.length_c   1.000
_cell.angle_alpha   90.00
_cell.angle_beta   90.00
_cell.angle_gamma   90.00
#
_symmetry.space_group_name_H-M   'P 1'
#
loop_
_entity.id
_entity.type
_entity.pdbx_description
1 polymer ?
#
loop_
_entity_poly.entity_id
_entity_poly.type
_entity_poly.pdbx_seq_one_letter_code
_entity_poly.pdbx_strand_id
1 'polypeptide(L)'
;RHVGFNYYSYSAGDCLLTHDDTDQGRLLEGRRAPKRRIAVVTYFHEEWQPDWGGELIIYERRADRAGGPIDLMPTHCIEPRPGSLIMFTVPRFHRVCRVDPTAGEHRRLSIAGWFMTEHS
;
A
#
# COMPACT_ATOMS: atom_id res chain seq x y z
N ARG A 1 7.55 -20.23 -6.03
CA ARG A 1 7.51 -19.03 -5.15
C ARG A 1 7.45 -17.84 -6.08
N HIS A 2 6.47 -16.95 -5.92
CA HIS A 2 6.19 -15.89 -6.88
C HIS A 2 6.35 -14.54 -6.20
N VAL A 3 7.04 -13.61 -6.87
CA VAL A 3 7.25 -12.23 -6.40
C VAL A 3 6.99 -11.29 -7.57
N GLY A 4 6.33 -10.17 -7.29
CA GLY A 4 6.11 -9.09 -8.25
C GLY A 4 6.34 -7.75 -7.58
N PHE A 5 7.03 -6.85 -8.28
CA PHE A 5 7.34 -5.51 -7.81
C PHE A 5 6.92 -4.48 -8.84
N ASN A 6 6.49 -3.33 -8.35
CA ASN A 6 6.21 -2.14 -9.13
C ASN A 6 6.98 -0.97 -8.54
N TYR A 7 7.45 -0.10 -9.42
CA TYR A 7 8.00 1.20 -9.06
C TYR A 7 6.87 2.24 -9.07
N TYR A 8 6.84 3.09 -8.06
CA TYR A 8 5.93 4.23 -8.00
C TYR A 8 6.67 5.52 -7.69
N SER A 9 6.26 6.60 -8.36
CA SER A 9 6.75 7.96 -8.18
C SER A 9 5.55 8.89 -8.02
N TYR A 10 5.27 9.32 -6.80
CA TYR A 10 4.15 10.20 -6.50
C TYR A 10 4.61 11.67 -6.49
N SER A 11 3.96 12.51 -7.30
CA SER A 11 4.00 13.97 -7.31
C SER A 11 3.09 14.57 -6.25
N ALA A 12 3.25 15.87 -5.99
CA ALA A 12 2.18 16.70 -5.46
C ALA A 12 0.82 16.40 -6.13
N GLY A 13 -0.20 16.13 -5.30
CA GLY A 13 -1.54 15.77 -5.75
C GLY A 13 -1.78 14.28 -5.96
N ASP A 14 -0.76 13.44 -6.14
CA ASP A 14 -0.94 12.01 -6.30
C ASP A 14 -1.34 11.34 -4.98
N CYS A 15 -2.17 10.30 -5.06
CA CYS A 15 -2.59 9.48 -3.94
C CYS A 15 -2.98 8.08 -4.40
N LEU A 16 -3.12 7.15 -3.46
CA LEU A 16 -3.71 5.84 -3.73
C LEU A 16 -4.85 5.61 -2.76
N LEU A 17 -6.06 5.48 -3.29
CA LEU A 17 -7.28 5.31 -2.50
C LEU A 17 -7.27 4.00 -1.71
N THR A 18 -8.15 3.92 -0.71
CA THR A 18 -8.23 2.77 0.18
C THR A 18 -8.54 1.48 -0.57
N HIS A 19 -7.71 0.47 -0.38
CA HIS A 19 -7.82 -0.88 -0.95
C HIS A 19 -7.17 -1.89 0.02
N ASP A 20 -7.28 -3.20 -0.24
CA ASP A 20 -6.82 -4.25 0.70
C ASP A 20 -5.80 -5.25 0.14
N ASP A 21 -5.36 -5.02 -1.10
CA ASP A 21 -4.48 -5.89 -1.90
C ASP A 21 -5.03 -7.28 -2.24
N THR A 22 -6.32 -7.55 -2.03
CA THR A 22 -6.93 -8.85 -2.36
C THR A 22 -7.00 -9.10 -3.86
N ASP A 23 -7.07 -8.04 -4.68
CA ASP A 23 -7.38 -8.18 -6.10
C ASP A 23 -6.28 -8.94 -6.86
N GLN A 24 -6.64 -10.14 -7.28
CA GLN A 24 -5.81 -11.08 -8.01
C GLN A 24 -5.65 -10.57 -9.44
N GLY A 25 -4.41 -10.44 -9.92
CA GLY A 25 -4.15 -10.21 -11.34
C GLY A 25 -4.96 -11.19 -12.20
N ARG A 26 -5.42 -10.71 -13.37
CA ARG A 26 -6.17 -11.47 -14.38
C ARG A 26 -5.71 -12.93 -14.45
N LEU A 27 -6.67 -13.85 -14.56
CA LEU A 27 -6.44 -15.26 -14.90
C LEU A 27 -5.41 -15.35 -16.04
N LEU A 28 -4.18 -15.74 -15.70
CA LEU A 28 -3.18 -16.15 -16.67
C LEU A 28 -3.49 -17.61 -17.01
N GLU A 29 -3.96 -17.84 -18.24
CA GLU A 29 -3.93 -19.15 -18.89
C GLU A 29 -4.59 -20.30 -18.10
N GLY A 30 -5.78 -20.07 -17.53
CA GLY A 30 -6.57 -21.12 -16.90
C GLY A 30 -6.03 -21.66 -15.57
N ARG A 31 -4.94 -21.07 -15.02
CA ARG A 31 -4.41 -21.40 -13.69
C ARG A 31 -4.84 -20.35 -12.68
N ARG A 32 -5.16 -20.80 -11.46
CA ARG A 32 -5.47 -19.89 -10.35
C ARG A 32 -4.26 -19.00 -10.08
N ALA A 33 -4.45 -17.68 -10.12
CA ALA A 33 -3.39 -16.74 -9.80
C ALA A 33 -2.89 -16.96 -8.36
N PRO A 34 -1.58 -16.86 -8.11
CA PRO A 34 -1.05 -17.00 -6.76
C PRO A 34 -1.59 -15.88 -5.87
N LYS A 35 -1.96 -16.23 -4.64
CA LYS A 35 -2.51 -15.29 -3.66
C LYS A 35 -1.39 -14.46 -3.05
N ARG A 36 -1.58 -13.15 -2.99
CA ARG A 36 -0.75 -12.24 -2.20
C ARG A 36 -0.91 -12.56 -0.71
N ARG A 37 0.21 -12.69 0.01
CA ARG A 37 0.21 -12.99 1.46
C ARG A 37 0.86 -11.89 2.27
N ILE A 38 1.94 -11.31 1.74
CA ILE A 38 2.65 -10.22 2.38
C ILE A 38 2.84 -9.14 1.33
N ALA A 39 2.35 -7.94 1.63
CA ALA A 39 2.70 -6.74 0.90
C ALA A 39 3.98 -6.17 1.50
N VAL A 40 4.85 -5.65 0.65
CA VAL A 40 6.11 -5.01 1.02
C VAL A 40 6.23 -3.68 0.28
N VAL A 41 6.67 -2.65 0.97
CA VAL A 41 7.01 -1.35 0.36
C VAL A 41 8.30 -0.82 0.97
N THR A 42 9.20 -0.31 0.13
CA THR A 42 10.43 0.37 0.55
C THR A 42 10.53 1.73 -0.11
N TYR A 43 11.04 2.72 0.63
CA TYR A 43 11.21 4.09 0.16
C TYR A 43 12.67 4.42 -0.10
N PHE A 44 12.96 5.16 -1.16
CA PHE A 44 14.35 5.41 -1.62
C PHE A 44 14.57 6.81 -2.23
N HIS A 45 13.61 7.71 -2.06
CA HIS A 45 13.88 9.14 -2.28
C HIS A 45 14.86 9.65 -1.21
N GLU A 46 15.61 10.72 -1.50
CA GLU A 46 16.68 11.21 -0.62
C GLU A 46 16.15 11.88 0.65
N GLU A 47 15.05 12.64 0.52
CA GLU A 47 14.44 13.37 1.62
C GLU A 47 12.91 13.31 1.57
N TRP A 48 12.30 13.35 2.74
CA TRP A 48 10.86 13.53 2.90
C TRP A 48 10.57 14.27 4.19
N GLN A 49 9.72 15.30 4.11
CA GLN A 49 9.26 16.01 5.29
C GLN A 49 7.91 15.43 5.74
N PRO A 50 7.65 15.30 7.05
CA PRO A 50 6.37 14.80 7.56
C PRO A 50 5.15 15.55 7.03
N ASP A 51 5.26 16.87 6.84
CA ASP A 51 4.13 17.72 6.39
C ASP A 51 3.86 17.64 4.88
N TRP A 52 4.68 16.92 4.10
CA TRP A 52 4.48 16.71 2.66
C TRP A 52 3.44 15.64 2.33
N GLY A 53 2.86 14.99 3.35
CA GLY A 53 1.87 13.94 3.18
C GLY A 53 2.47 12.64 2.64
N GLY A 54 1.69 11.90 1.85
CA GLY A 54 2.15 10.62 1.28
C GLY A 54 2.30 9.48 2.31
N GLU A 55 1.78 9.63 3.52
CA GLU A 55 1.83 8.58 4.53
C GLU A 55 1.06 7.34 4.08
N LEU A 56 1.60 6.18 4.43
CA LEU A 56 0.86 4.93 4.35
C LEU A 56 -0.04 4.83 5.59
N ILE A 57 -1.35 4.87 5.38
CA ILE A 57 -2.32 4.65 6.44
C ILE A 57 -2.74 3.19 6.43
N ILE A 58 -2.59 2.50 7.56
CA ILE A 58 -3.08 1.13 7.77
C ILE A 58 -4.35 1.16 8.59
N TYR A 59 -5.36 0.41 8.14
CA TYR A 59 -6.64 0.30 8.83
C TYR A 59 -6.82 -1.06 9.49
N GLU A 60 -7.64 -1.06 10.54
CA GLU A 60 -8.33 -2.23 11.02
C GLU A 60 -9.81 -2.13 10.67
N ARG A 61 -10.41 -3.28 10.35
CA ARG A 61 -11.85 -3.40 10.20
C ARG A 61 -12.45 -3.59 11.60
N ARG A 62 -13.32 -2.68 12.02
CA ARG A 62 -14.11 -2.88 13.24
C ARG A 62 -15.20 -3.92 12.99
N ALA A 63 -15.56 -4.67 14.03
CA ALA A 63 -16.56 -5.72 13.95
C ALA A 63 -17.85 -5.19 13.28
N ASP A 64 -18.31 -5.92 12.26
CA ASP A 64 -19.49 -5.58 11.48
C ASP A 64 -20.72 -5.46 12.39
N ARG A 65 -21.39 -4.30 12.34
CA ARG A 65 -22.80 -4.23 12.72
C ARG A 65 -23.58 -4.75 11.51
N ALA A 66 -23.87 -6.05 11.53
CA ALA A 66 -24.49 -6.84 10.46
C ALA A 66 -25.16 -6.00 9.35
N GLY A 67 -24.51 -5.94 8.18
CA GLY A 67 -25.06 -5.33 6.96
C GLY A 67 -24.75 -3.85 6.74
N GLY A 68 -23.90 -3.25 7.58
CA GLY A 68 -23.44 -1.87 7.42
C GLY A 68 -22.27 -1.67 6.45
N PRO A 69 -21.95 -0.42 6.07
CA PRO A 69 -20.73 -0.10 5.34
C PRO A 69 -19.48 -0.55 6.13
N ILE A 70 -18.39 -0.86 5.42
CA ILE A 70 -17.12 -1.28 6.05
C ILE A 70 -16.63 -0.16 6.98
N ASP A 71 -16.63 -0.42 8.28
CA ASP A 71 -16.07 0.49 9.30
C ASP A 71 -14.56 0.27 9.40
N LEU A 72 -13.79 1.25 8.94
CA LEU A 72 -12.33 1.23 8.92
C LEU A 72 -11.78 2.25 9.92
N MET A 73 -11.01 1.77 10.89
CA MET A 73 -10.30 2.60 11.86
C MET A 73 -8.81 2.68 11.50
N PRO A 74 -8.23 3.87 11.27
CA PRO A 74 -6.79 4.02 11.14
C PRO A 74 -6.10 3.52 12.42
N THR A 75 -5.08 2.68 12.26
CA THR A 75 -4.26 2.17 13.38
C THR A 75 -2.82 2.62 13.28
N HIS A 76 -2.33 2.86 12.07
CA HIS A 76 -0.98 3.33 11.83
C HIS A 76 -1.01 4.45 10.79
N CYS A 77 -0.21 5.47 11.04
CA CYS A 77 0.16 6.51 10.09
C CYS A 77 1.68 6.40 9.91
N ILE A 78 2.13 5.91 8.76
CA ILE A 78 3.54 5.59 8.53
C ILE A 78 4.09 6.57 7.49
N GLU A 79 4.96 7.46 7.97
CA GLU A 79 5.74 8.37 7.15
C GLU A 79 6.62 7.58 6.15
N PRO A 80 6.72 8.00 4.88
CA PRO A 80 7.51 7.29 3.89
C PRO A 80 9.02 7.58 4.03
N ARG A 81 9.61 7.33 5.19
CA ARG A 81 11.00 7.71 5.48
C ARG A 81 12.01 7.07 4.50
N PRO A 82 13.00 7.83 4.00
CA PRO A 82 14.10 7.29 3.19
C PRO A 82 14.74 6.04 3.81
N GLY A 83 14.91 4.99 3.01
CA GLY A 83 15.53 3.72 3.42
C GLY A 83 14.67 2.82 4.31
N SER A 84 13.42 3.21 4.63
CA SER A 84 12.54 2.37 5.44
C SER A 84 11.86 1.28 4.61
N LEU A 85 11.59 0.15 5.28
CA LEU A 85 10.88 -1.02 4.75
C LEU A 85 9.65 -1.30 5.60
N ILE A 86 8.50 -1.45 4.97
CA ILE A 86 7.24 -1.77 5.63
C ILE A 86 6.72 -3.08 5.04
N MET A 87 6.25 -3.97 5.91
CA MET A 87 5.63 -5.24 5.53
C MET A 87 4.34 -5.45 6.33
N PHE A 88 3.30 -5.94 5.67
CA PHE A 88 2.06 -6.33 6.34
C PHE A 88 1.37 -7.49 5.61
N THR A 89 0.55 -8.24 6.35
CA THR A 89 -0.19 -9.38 5.83
C THR A 89 -1.37 -8.93 4.97
N VAL A 90 -1.64 -9.64 3.88
CA VAL A 90 -2.82 -9.44 3.01
C VAL A 90 -3.91 -10.46 3.39
N PRO A 91 -5.21 -10.09 3.45
CA PRO A 91 -5.77 -8.77 3.13
C PRO A 91 -5.57 -7.75 4.25
N ARG A 92 -5.29 -6.50 3.87
CA ARG A 92 -5.19 -5.39 4.82
C ARG A 92 -5.56 -4.07 4.15
N PHE A 93 -6.63 -3.45 4.64
CA PHE A 93 -7.02 -2.12 4.16
C PHE A 93 -5.93 -1.09 4.45
N HIS A 94 -5.53 -0.36 3.42
CA HIS A 94 -4.56 0.71 3.49
C HIS A 94 -4.76 1.72 2.36
N ARG A 95 -4.15 2.89 2.50
CA ARG A 95 -4.13 3.95 1.47
C ARG A 95 -2.80 4.70 1.53
N VAL A 96 -2.47 5.40 0.45
CA VAL A 96 -1.41 6.42 0.43
C VAL A 96 -2.08 7.78 0.47
N CYS A 97 -1.78 8.58 1.50
CA CYS A 97 -2.25 9.95 1.60
C CYS A 97 -1.82 10.77 0.38
N ARG A 98 -2.57 11.84 0.10
CA ARG A 98 -2.21 12.77 -0.96
C ARG A 98 -0.86 13.42 -0.62
N VAL A 99 0.01 13.53 -1.60
CA VAL A 99 1.23 14.35 -1.47
C VAL A 99 0.81 15.81 -1.55
N ASP A 100 1.22 16.59 -0.56
CA ASP A 100 0.87 18.01 -0.45
C ASP A 100 1.62 18.85 -1.49
N PRO A 101 1.04 19.93 -2.03
CA PRO A 101 1.74 20.85 -2.95
C PRO A 101 3.04 21.44 -2.39
N THR A 102 3.19 21.54 -1.07
CA THR A 102 4.43 22.02 -0.42
C THR A 102 5.62 21.10 -0.62
N ALA A 103 5.42 19.86 -1.10
CA ALA A 103 6.49 18.98 -1.55
C ALA A 103 7.21 19.49 -2.80
N GLY A 104 6.67 20.48 -3.52
CA GLY A 104 7.30 21.05 -4.71
C GLY A 104 7.65 20.00 -5.76
N GLU A 105 8.91 19.97 -6.17
CA GLU A 105 9.42 19.00 -7.16
C GLU A 105 9.86 17.66 -6.55
N HIS A 106 9.84 17.52 -5.21
CA HIS A 106 10.20 16.27 -4.55
C HIS A 106 9.20 15.17 -4.88
N ARG A 107 9.72 13.95 -5.05
CA ARG A 107 8.92 12.77 -5.40
C ARG A 107 8.98 11.75 -4.29
N ARG A 108 7.83 11.25 -3.88
CA ARG A 108 7.76 10.09 -2.99
C ARG A 108 7.97 8.83 -3.82
N LEU A 109 9.21 8.35 -3.81
CA LEU A 109 9.62 7.18 -4.55
C LEU A 109 9.51 5.90 -3.70
N SER A 110 8.89 4.86 -4.26
CA SER A 110 8.74 3.56 -3.58
C SER A 110 8.75 2.37 -4.52
N ILE A 111 9.36 1.27 -4.10
CA ILE A 111 9.17 -0.05 -4.71
C ILE A 111 8.19 -0.79 -3.83
N ALA A 112 7.05 -1.20 -4.38
CA ALA A 112 6.06 -1.99 -3.68
C ALA A 112 5.79 -3.31 -4.40
N GLY A 113 5.50 -4.36 -3.65
CA GLY A 113 5.31 -5.69 -4.21
C GLY A 113 4.69 -6.66 -3.24
N TRP A 114 4.58 -7.91 -3.69
CA TRP A 114 3.96 -8.97 -2.89
C TRP A 114 4.76 -10.26 -2.92
N PHE A 115 4.85 -10.91 -1.75
CA PHE A 115 5.14 -12.33 -1.67
C PHE A 115 3.83 -13.11 -1.89
N MET A 116 3.83 -13.97 -2.90
CA MET A 116 2.64 -14.71 -3.32
C MET A 116 2.81 -16.22 -3.17
N THR A 117 1.70 -16.92 -2.94
CA THR A 117 1.67 -18.39 -2.77
C THR A 117 0.52 -19.02 -3.54
N GLU A 118 0.73 -20.24 -4.02
CA GLU A 118 -0.32 -21.09 -4.58
C GLU A 118 -1.03 -21.91 -3.49
N HIS A 119 -0.45 -21.99 -2.28
CA HIS A 119 -1.00 -22.75 -1.16
C HIS A 119 -2.22 -22.04 -0.55
N SER A 120 -3.26 -22.84 -0.28
CA SER A 120 -4.54 -22.42 0.33
C SER A 120 -4.36 -21.94 1.76
#